data_AF-A0A7C4JHE7-F1
#
_entry.id   AF-A0A7C4JHE7-F1
#
_cell.length_a   1.000
_cell.length_b   1.000
_cell.length_c   1.000
_cell.angle_alpha   90.00
_cell.angle_beta   90.00
_cell.angle_gamma   90.00
#
_symmetry.space_group_name_H-M   'P 1'
#
loop_
_entity.id
_entity.type
_entity.pdbx_description
1 polymer ?
#
loop_
_entity_poly.entity_id
_entity_poly.type
_entity_poly.pdbx_seq_one_letter_code
_entity_poly.pdbx_strand_id
1 'polypeptide(L)'
;MGWRELLRREFFEADREFVEEVLPLGRVDQAVFGLLAEATRYVLVQEGEEVHIRPDTTALGEVLRSLSRGGRSITRKDAEEALRRFAALWEAKARARGTWEEAVRAAREAGEIQTTLVKPKRRFLFWRR
;
A
#
# COMPACT_ATOMS: atom_id res chain seq x y z
N MET A 1 5.32 -12.54 16.37
CA MET A 1 5.62 -12.39 14.93
C MET A 1 4.60 -11.42 14.37
N GLY A 2 5.02 -10.36 13.67
CA GLY A 2 4.11 -9.41 13.05
C GLY A 2 3.59 -9.92 11.70
N TRP A 3 2.45 -9.41 11.23
CA TRP A 3 1.87 -9.80 9.94
C TRP A 3 2.83 -9.59 8.76
N ARG A 4 3.71 -8.58 8.85
CA ARG A 4 4.76 -8.33 7.85
C ARG A 4 5.78 -9.47 7.73
N GLU A 5 6.10 -10.12 8.85
CA GLU A 5 7.05 -11.23 8.85
C GLU A 5 6.42 -12.48 8.24
N LEU A 6 5.13 -12.70 8.48
CA LEU A 6 4.35 -13.78 7.87
C LEU A 6 4.25 -13.60 6.34
N LEU A 7 4.13 -12.36 5.86
CA LEU A 7 4.02 -12.04 4.44
C LEU A 7 5.36 -11.69 3.77
N ARG A 8 6.50 -11.91 4.46
CA ARG A 8 7.81 -11.49 3.98
C ARG A 8 8.21 -12.19 2.69
N ARG A 9 7.84 -13.45 2.54
CA ARG A 9 8.13 -14.22 1.32
C ARG A 9 7.36 -13.64 0.14
N GLU A 10 6.08 -13.40 0.32
CA GLU A 10 5.19 -12.84 -0.70
C GLU A 10 5.57 -11.41 -1.05
N PHE A 11 6.13 -10.67 -0.11
CA PHE A 11 6.72 -9.36 -0.38
C PHE A 11 7.86 -9.47 -1.40
N PHE A 12 8.81 -10.39 -1.21
CA PHE A 12 9.93 -10.56 -2.16
C PHE A 12 9.46 -11.12 -3.51
N GLU A 13 8.49 -12.04 -3.51
CA GLU A 13 7.90 -12.54 -4.76
C GLU A 13 7.20 -11.41 -5.52
N ALA A 14 6.45 -10.54 -4.82
CA ALA A 14 5.80 -9.39 -5.40
C ALA A 14 6.80 -8.32 -5.86
N ASP A 15 7.87 -8.07 -5.11
CA ASP A 15 8.91 -7.08 -5.46
C ASP A 15 9.62 -7.47 -6.76
N ARG A 16 10.04 -8.72 -6.85
CA ARG A 16 10.65 -9.26 -8.06
C ARG A 16 9.71 -9.12 -9.26
N GLU A 17 8.47 -9.60 -9.14
CA GLU A 17 7.48 -9.52 -10.22
C GLU A 17 7.11 -8.08 -10.59
N PHE A 18 7.03 -7.19 -9.62
CA PHE A 18 6.71 -5.78 -9.87
C PHE A 18 7.82 -5.09 -10.68
N VAL A 19 9.07 -5.37 -10.34
CA VAL A 19 10.23 -4.83 -11.05
C VAL A 19 10.34 -5.40 -12.46
N GLU A 20 10.09 -6.70 -12.64
CA GLU A 20 10.22 -7.38 -13.93
C GLU A 20 9.05 -7.10 -14.89
N GLU A 21 7.82 -7.11 -14.39
CA GLU A 21 6.60 -7.17 -15.22
C GLU A 21 5.74 -5.91 -15.18
N VAL A 22 5.88 -5.05 -14.16
CA VAL A 22 4.99 -3.90 -13.95
C VAL A 22 5.67 -2.56 -14.21
N LEU A 23 6.95 -2.42 -13.84
CA LEU A 23 7.72 -1.22 -14.12
C LEU A 23 8.17 -1.19 -15.59
N PRO A 24 8.33 0.02 -16.18
CA PRO A 24 8.13 1.34 -15.57
C PRO A 24 6.66 1.76 -15.49
N LEU A 25 6.32 2.53 -14.45
CA LEU A 25 5.01 3.18 -14.32
C LEU A 25 5.17 4.70 -14.40
N GLY A 26 4.79 5.27 -15.55
CA GLY A 26 5.01 6.69 -15.83
C GLY A 26 6.50 7.01 -15.79
N ARG A 27 6.93 7.81 -14.80
CA ARG A 27 8.35 8.14 -14.57
C ARG A 27 9.04 7.29 -13.51
N VAL A 28 8.33 6.34 -12.90
CA VAL A 28 8.87 5.46 -11.87
C VAL A 28 9.57 4.29 -12.56
N ASP A 29 10.90 4.31 -12.54
CA ASP A 29 11.77 3.18 -12.89
C ASP A 29 12.13 2.34 -11.66
N GLN A 30 12.84 1.22 -11.85
CA GLN A 30 13.26 0.33 -10.78
C GLN A 30 14.04 1.04 -9.66
N ALA A 31 14.98 1.92 -10.02
CA ALA A 31 15.81 2.61 -9.04
C ALA A 31 15.00 3.62 -8.22
N VAL A 32 14.05 4.31 -8.85
CA VAL A 32 13.12 5.19 -8.14
C VAL A 32 12.19 4.39 -7.25
N PHE A 33 11.63 3.28 -7.77
CA PHE A 33 10.72 2.44 -7.02
C PHE A 33 11.39 1.89 -5.75
N GLY A 34 12.64 1.44 -5.83
CA GLY A 34 13.39 1.00 -4.64
C GLY A 34 13.45 2.06 -3.54
N LEU A 35 13.74 3.31 -3.91
CA LEU A 35 13.76 4.44 -2.96
C LEU A 35 12.38 4.76 -2.39
N LEU A 36 11.33 4.68 -3.22
CA LEU A 36 9.95 4.87 -2.77
C LEU A 36 9.53 3.74 -1.81
N ALA A 37 9.85 2.49 -2.12
CA ALA A 37 9.49 1.31 -1.34
C ALA A 37 10.22 1.30 0.02
N GLU A 38 11.50 1.65 0.05
CA GLU A 38 12.28 1.77 1.29
C GLU A 38 11.71 2.86 2.22
N ALA A 39 11.31 3.99 1.65
CA ALA A 39 10.79 5.12 2.41
C ALA A 39 9.30 4.99 2.79
N THR A 40 8.59 4.02 2.23
CA THR A 40 7.13 3.85 2.44
C THR A 40 6.85 2.74 3.43
N ARG A 41 6.06 3.05 4.45
CA ARG A 41 5.51 2.02 5.35
C ARG A 41 4.21 1.48 4.74
N TYR A 42 4.03 0.17 4.78
CA TYR A 42 2.75 -0.46 4.43
C TYR A 42 1.94 -0.79 5.67
N VAL A 43 0.64 -0.55 5.63
CA VAL A 43 -0.27 -0.74 6.75
C VAL A 43 -1.46 -1.59 6.31
N LEU A 44 -2.04 -2.32 7.24
CA LEU A 44 -3.29 -3.02 7.01
C LEU A 44 -4.44 -2.07 7.34
N VAL A 45 -5.33 -1.88 6.37
CA VAL A 45 -6.46 -0.97 6.49
C VAL A 45 -7.74 -1.77 6.33
N GLN A 46 -8.65 -1.61 7.28
CA GLN A 46 -10.00 -2.12 7.14
C GLN A 46 -10.83 -1.15 6.30
N GLU A 47 -11.35 -1.64 5.17
CA GLU A 47 -12.24 -0.92 4.26
C GLU A 47 -13.54 -1.74 4.15
N GLY A 48 -14.55 -1.36 4.95
CA GLY A 48 -15.76 -2.16 5.08
C GLY A 48 -15.51 -3.49 5.81
N GLU A 49 -15.84 -4.60 5.15
CA GLU A 49 -15.67 -5.96 5.68
C GLU A 49 -14.30 -6.57 5.35
N GLU A 50 -13.57 -5.95 4.41
CA GLU A 50 -12.28 -6.43 3.94
C GLU A 50 -11.12 -5.66 4.57
N VAL A 51 -9.97 -6.34 4.63
CA VAL A 51 -8.70 -5.77 5.03
C VAL A 51 -7.82 -5.71 3.79
N HIS A 52 -7.09 -4.61 3.63
CA HIS A 52 -6.19 -4.40 2.51
C HIS A 52 -4.81 -3.91 2.95
N ILE A 53 -3.79 -4.26 2.18
CA ILE A 53 -2.48 -3.62 2.29
C ILE A 53 -2.55 -2.26 1.59
N ARG A 54 -2.21 -1.19 2.31
CA ARG A 54 -2.13 0.17 1.76
C ARG A 54 -0.78 0.81 2.08
N PRO A 55 -0.19 1.58 1.15
CA PRO A 55 0.98 2.40 1.46
C PRO A 55 0.57 3.60 2.32
N ASP A 56 1.32 3.85 3.40
CA ASP A 56 1.26 5.10 4.15
C ASP A 56 1.99 6.19 3.35
N THR A 57 1.20 7.06 2.73
CA THR A 57 1.69 8.13 1.85
C THR A 57 1.95 9.45 2.59
N THR A 58 1.87 9.45 3.94
CA THR A 58 2.07 10.67 4.74
C THR A 58 3.44 11.29 4.51
N ALA A 59 4.48 10.46 4.44
CA ALA A 59 5.86 10.90 4.21
C ALA A 59 6.22 11.11 2.72
N LEU A 60 5.32 10.76 1.79
CA LEU A 60 5.64 10.71 0.36
C LEU A 60 6.11 12.08 -0.19
N GLY A 61 5.54 13.17 0.32
CA GLY A 61 5.93 14.53 -0.09
C GLY A 61 7.40 14.86 0.21
N GLU A 62 7.97 14.32 1.29
CA GLU A 62 9.38 14.51 1.61
C GLU A 62 10.29 13.70 0.70
N VAL A 63 9.92 12.44 0.45
CA VAL A 63 10.66 11.55 -0.46
C VAL A 63 10.74 12.13 -1.86
N LEU A 64 9.62 12.63 -2.39
CA LEU A 64 9.58 13.26 -3.72
C LEU A 64 10.45 14.52 -3.80
N ARG A 65 10.52 15.32 -2.73
CA ARG A 65 11.44 16.48 -2.67
C ARG A 65 12.89 16.03 -2.72
N SER A 66 13.25 14.97 -1.98
CA SER A 66 14.61 14.41 -1.98
C SER A 66 14.99 13.85 -3.35
N LEU A 67 14.10 13.10 -4.00
CA LEU A 67 14.27 12.59 -5.36
C LEU A 67 14.48 13.73 -6.38
N SER A 68 13.68 14.79 -6.27
CA SER A 68 13.81 15.96 -7.14
C SER A 68 15.14 16.67 -6.97
N ARG A 69 15.68 16.76 -5.74
CA ARG A 69 17.03 17.30 -5.49
C ARG A 69 18.13 16.45 -6.13
N GLY A 70 17.91 15.14 -6.21
CA GLY A 70 18.77 14.20 -6.94
C GLY A 70 18.55 14.19 -8.46
N GLY A 71 17.80 15.15 -9.02
CA GLY A 71 17.55 15.28 -10.46
C GLY A 71 16.44 14.39 -11.01
N ARG A 72 15.70 13.66 -10.17
CA ARG A 72 14.59 12.80 -10.59
C ARG A 72 13.24 13.47 -10.31
N SER A 73 12.59 13.95 -11.37
CA SER A 73 11.28 14.60 -11.27
C SER A 73 10.15 13.58 -11.45
N ILE A 74 9.62 13.10 -10.32
CA ILE A 74 8.51 12.15 -10.22
C ILE A 74 7.25 12.89 -9.76
N THR A 75 6.11 12.65 -10.39
CA THR A 75 4.86 13.22 -9.90
C THR A 75 4.34 12.42 -8.71
N ARG A 76 3.64 13.10 -7.79
CA ARG A 76 3.00 12.43 -6.65
C ARG A 76 2.03 11.33 -7.11
N LYS A 77 1.30 11.57 -8.20
CA LYS A 77 0.37 10.61 -8.77
C LYS A 77 1.08 9.33 -9.21
N ASP A 78 2.20 9.44 -9.94
CA ASP A 78 2.94 8.26 -10.42
C ASP A 78 3.51 7.45 -9.25
N ALA A 79 4.04 8.12 -8.23
CA ALA A 79 4.58 7.47 -7.05
C ALA A 79 3.47 6.76 -6.22
N GLU A 80 2.34 7.43 -5.99
CA GLU A 80 1.20 6.80 -5.31
C GLU A 80 0.64 5.62 -6.11
N GLU A 81 0.56 5.73 -7.43
CA GLU A 81 0.10 4.66 -8.29
C GLU A 81 1.04 3.45 -8.23
N ALA A 82 2.35 3.66 -8.32
CA ALA A 82 3.33 2.58 -8.21
C ALA A 82 3.22 1.85 -6.86
N LEU A 83 3.20 2.61 -5.75
CA LEU A 83 3.08 2.04 -4.41
C LEU A 83 1.75 1.30 -4.19
N ARG A 84 0.63 1.81 -4.74
CA ARG A 84 -0.68 1.14 -4.66
C ARG A 84 -0.71 -0.15 -5.46
N ARG A 85 -0.17 -0.15 -6.68
CA ARG A 85 -0.11 -1.35 -7.52
C ARG A 85 0.77 -2.43 -6.88
N PHE A 86 1.92 -2.04 -6.31
CA PHE A 86 2.76 -2.96 -5.56
C PHE A 86 2.03 -3.57 -4.36
N ALA A 87 1.36 -2.74 -3.54
CA ALA A 87 0.58 -3.23 -2.39
C ALA A 87 -0.51 -4.22 -2.81
N ALA A 88 -1.21 -3.94 -3.92
CA ALA A 88 -2.23 -4.83 -4.47
C ALA A 88 -1.62 -6.16 -4.97
N LEU A 89 -0.44 -6.11 -5.60
CA LEU A 89 0.26 -7.31 -6.06
C LEU A 89 0.68 -8.18 -4.87
N TRP A 90 1.27 -7.57 -3.84
CA TRP A 90 1.66 -8.26 -2.61
C TRP A 90 0.47 -8.93 -1.92
N GLU A 91 -0.65 -8.21 -1.79
CA GLU A 91 -1.91 -8.76 -1.27
C GLU A 91 -2.43 -9.94 -2.11
N ALA A 92 -2.40 -9.83 -3.44
CA ALA A 92 -2.82 -10.90 -4.34
C ALA A 92 -1.95 -12.16 -4.16
N LYS A 93 -0.63 -12.00 -4.02
CA LYS A 93 0.29 -13.13 -3.74
C LYS A 93 -0.02 -13.78 -2.39
N ALA A 94 -0.22 -12.99 -1.34
CA ALA A 94 -0.59 -13.48 -0.01
C ALA A 94 -1.91 -14.26 -0.02
N ARG A 95 -2.92 -13.77 -0.76
CA ARG A 95 -4.20 -14.47 -0.91
C ARG A 95 -4.04 -15.77 -1.69
N ALA A 96 -3.31 -15.75 -2.80
CA ALA A 96 -3.08 -16.93 -3.62
C ALA A 96 -2.32 -18.04 -2.87
N ARG A 97 -1.46 -17.66 -1.91
CA ARG A 97 -0.71 -18.60 -1.06
C ARG A 97 -1.48 -19.08 0.17
N GLY A 98 -2.61 -18.46 0.50
CA GLY A 98 -3.38 -18.76 1.72
C GLY A 98 -2.75 -18.20 3.01
N THR A 99 -1.69 -17.40 2.94
CA THR A 99 -1.04 -16.77 4.10
C THR A 99 -1.75 -15.48 4.55
N TRP A 100 -2.66 -14.97 3.72
CA TRP A 100 -3.40 -13.74 3.97
C TRP A 100 -4.23 -13.75 5.26
N GLU A 101 -5.03 -14.80 5.47
CA GLU A 101 -5.94 -14.86 6.62
C GLU A 101 -5.18 -14.92 7.95
N GLU A 102 -4.06 -15.65 7.97
CA GLU A 102 -3.19 -15.72 9.14
C GLU A 102 -2.55 -14.36 9.45
N ALA A 103 -2.07 -13.66 8.42
CA ALA A 103 -1.50 -12.32 8.57
C ALA A 103 -2.54 -11.31 9.09
N VAL A 104 -3.78 -11.35 8.57
CA VAL A 104 -4.88 -10.50 9.04
C VAL A 104 -5.24 -10.84 10.49
N ARG A 105 -5.29 -12.12 10.86
CA ARG A 105 -5.56 -12.54 12.24
C ARG A 105 -4.48 -12.02 13.19
N ALA A 106 -3.20 -12.23 12.87
CA ALA A 106 -2.10 -11.74 13.68
C ALA A 106 -2.14 -10.21 13.85
N ALA A 107 -2.48 -9.47 12.78
CA ALA A 107 -2.64 -8.03 12.84
C ALA A 107 -3.83 -7.57 13.68
N ARG A 108 -4.95 -8.32 13.66
CA ARG A 108 -6.12 -8.06 14.54
C ARG A 108 -5.75 -8.23 16.00
N GLU A 109 -5.07 -9.32 16.33
CA GLU A 109 -4.62 -9.62 17.70
C GLU A 109 -3.63 -8.57 18.22
N ALA A 110 -2.77 -8.06 17.35
CA ALA A 110 -1.80 -7.02 17.67
C ALA A 110 -2.37 -5.59 17.63
N GLY A 111 -3.63 -5.40 17.19
CA GLY A 111 -4.23 -4.06 17.04
C GLY A 111 -3.60 -3.21 15.93
N GLU A 112 -2.96 -3.85 14.94
CA GLU A 112 -2.22 -3.17 13.86
C GLU A 112 -3.10 -2.80 12.64
N ILE A 113 -4.39 -3.17 12.67
CA ILE A 113 -5.33 -2.82 11.60
C ILE A 113 -5.87 -1.42 11.82
N GLN A 114 -5.58 -0.53 10.87
CA GLN A 114 -6.15 0.81 10.86
C GLN A 114 -7.58 0.76 10.33
N THR A 115 -8.54 1.23 11.11
CA THR A 115 -9.90 1.42 10.59
C THR A 115 -9.93 2.72 9.79
N THR A 116 -10.26 2.65 8.50
CA THR A 116 -10.76 3.87 7.85
C THR A 116 -12.13 4.11 8.46
N LEU A 117 -12.24 5.12 9.31
CA LEU A 117 -13.54 5.61 9.76
C LEU A 117 -14.28 6.13 8.53
N VAL A 118 -14.98 5.24 7.82
CA VAL A 118 -16.03 5.61 6.88
C VAL A 118 -17.05 6.35 7.72
N LYS A 119 -16.97 7.69 7.74
CA LYS A 119 -18.03 8.51 8.33
C LYS A 119 -19.33 8.05 7.68
N PRO A 120 -20.28 7.47 8.43
CA PRO A 120 -21.53 7.03 7.84
C PRO A 120 -22.18 8.27 7.20
N LYS A 121 -22.46 8.18 5.89
CA LYS A 121 -23.22 9.21 5.18
C LYS A 121 -24.51 9.46 5.94
N ARG A 122 -24.59 10.54 6.72
CA ARG A 122 -25.85 11.04 7.28
C ARG A 122 -26.74 11.44 6.10
N ARG A 123 -27.62 10.51 5.71
CA ARG A 123 -28.81 10.75 4.89
C ARG A 123 -29.69 11.75 5.65
N PHE A 124 -29.51 13.04 5.43
CA PHE A 124 -30.52 14.02 5.80
C PHE A 124 -31.64 13.95 4.77
N LEU A 125 -32.65 13.17 5.11
CA LEU A 125 -34.00 13.26 4.54
C LEU A 125 -34.54 14.67 4.83
N PHE A 126 -34.32 15.61 3.91
CA PHE A 126 -35.11 16.83 3.86
C PHE A 126 -36.44 16.50 3.19
N TRP A 127 -37.41 16.12 4.03
CA TRP A 127 -38.81 16.06 3.67
C TRP A 127 -39.34 17.47 3.38
N ARG A 128 -40.06 17.53 2.26
CA ARG A 128 -40.90 18.62 1.75
C ARG A 128 -41.61 19.43 2.85
N ARG A 129 -41.67 20.74 2.63
CA ARG A 129 -42.91 21.50 2.75
C ARG A 129 -43.04 22.41 1.55
#